data_AF-A0AAV3XNJ4-F1
#
_entry.id   AF-A0AAV3XNJ4-F1
#
_cell.length_a   1.000
_cell.length_b   1.000
_cell.length_c   1.000
_cell.angle_alpha   90.00
_cell.angle_beta   90.00
_cell.angle_gamma   90.00
#
_symmetry.space_group_name_H-M   'P 1'
#
loop_
_entity.id
_entity.type
_entity.pdbx_description
1 polymer ?
#
loop_
_entity_poly.entity_id
_entity_poly.type
_entity_poly.pdbx_seq_one_letter_code
_entity_poly.pdbx_strand_id
1 'polypeptide(L)'
;MDILITVAEVFLLMGAFFLLNWLVGIAIKQMTKVSWVRGKTEKIATWRRNISRLLMFTCGALCILVVGVNGMVIYQRQSVQEFQLNLLYSIPPQFWLTVATAILQTIILLVLVKISLPVLHRGVDWACERAQNFDDIPENDQSIGFVFSWLKNFLTNSIWLLSFTLCSQFIQLPALATNSLLIGLKIYITISIGLLFVKSIDVVIDTLDAISIKNSSNQKLLEFYQRFHHLVPM
;
A
#
# COMPACT_ATOMS: atom_id res chain seq x y z
N MET A 1 36.68 3.60 28.08
CA MET A 1 35.97 2.98 26.94
C MET A 1 34.46 3.07 27.11
N ASP A 2 33.94 2.97 28.33
CA ASP A 2 32.51 2.95 28.66
C ASP A 2 31.71 4.19 28.22
N ILE A 3 32.33 5.37 28.28
CA ILE A 3 31.72 6.62 27.77
C ILE A 3 31.51 6.54 26.25
N LEU A 4 32.46 5.96 25.53
CA LEU A 4 32.40 5.83 24.07
C LEU A 4 31.33 4.81 23.65
N ILE A 5 31.17 3.74 24.43
CA ILE A 5 30.11 2.73 24.27
C ILE A 5 28.73 3.37 24.50
N THR A 6 28.59 4.18 25.56
CA THR A 6 27.33 4.88 25.88
C THR A 6 26.95 5.87 24.78
N VAL A 7 27.92 6.62 24.25
CA VAL A 7 27.68 7.53 23.12
C VAL A 7 27.25 6.75 21.88
N ALA A 8 27.91 5.63 21.55
CA ALA A 8 27.55 4.79 20.42
C ALA A 8 26.12 4.21 20.55
N GLU A 9 25.72 3.79 21.75
CA GLU A 9 24.37 3.28 22.03
C GLU A 9 23.29 4.34 21.80
N VAL A 10 23.53 5.58 22.27
CA VAL A 10 22.62 6.71 22.05
C VAL A 10 22.48 7.01 20.55
N PHE A 11 23.58 7.00 19.80
CA PHE A 11 23.54 7.17 18.34
C PHE A 11 22.76 6.04 17.64
N LEU A 12 22.92 4.80 18.08
CA LEU A 12 22.22 3.64 17.51
C LEU A 12 20.70 3.74 17.77
N LEU A 13 20.31 4.08 19.01
CA LEU A 13 18.91 4.35 19.38
C LEU A 13 18.30 5.46 18.53
N MET A 14 19.02 6.56 18.37
CA MET A 14 18.58 7.70 17.58
C MET A 14 18.41 7.33 16.10
N GLY A 15 19.34 6.52 15.55
CA GLY A 15 19.23 5.97 14.20
C GLY A 15 18.02 5.05 14.01
N ALA A 16 17.74 4.17 14.97
CA ALA A 16 16.58 3.27 14.94
C ALA A 16 15.25 4.05 14.96
N PHE A 17 15.11 5.03 15.84
CA PHE A 17 13.92 5.89 15.89
C PHE A 17 13.75 6.73 14.63
N PHE A 18 14.85 7.20 14.04
CA PHE A 18 14.82 7.92 12.77
C PHE A 18 14.32 7.05 11.61
N LEU A 19 14.83 5.81 11.51
CA LEU A 19 14.37 4.81 10.55
C LEU A 19 12.87 4.53 10.71
N LEU A 20 12.40 4.36 11.95
CA LEU A 20 11.00 4.10 12.24
C LEU A 20 10.10 5.28 11.85
N ASN A 21 10.52 6.51 12.16
CA ASN A 21 9.82 7.73 11.73
C ASN A 21 9.79 7.87 10.21
N TRP A 22 10.86 7.47 9.52
CA TRP A 22 10.91 7.46 8.05
C TRP A 22 9.95 6.44 7.45
N LEU A 23 9.89 5.21 7.99
CA LEU A 23 8.94 4.17 7.57
C LEU A 23 7.49 4.61 7.75
N VAL A 24 7.15 5.21 8.89
CA VAL A 24 5.82 5.80 9.12
C VAL A 24 5.52 6.88 8.07
N GLY A 25 6.51 7.69 7.70
CA GLY A 25 6.38 8.69 6.63
C GLY A 25 6.05 8.10 5.26
N ILE A 26 6.68 6.97 4.90
CA ILE A 26 6.38 6.24 3.66
C ILE A 26 4.95 5.70 3.70
N ALA A 27 4.56 5.04 4.79
CA ALA A 27 3.21 4.47 4.95
C ALA A 27 2.12 5.55 4.83
N ILE A 28 2.30 6.70 5.48
CA ILE A 28 1.34 7.80 5.41
C ILE A 28 1.28 8.40 4.01
N LYS A 29 2.42 8.60 3.33
CA LYS A 29 2.44 9.08 1.94
C LYS A 29 1.63 8.14 1.02
N GLN A 30 1.73 6.83 1.25
CA GLN A 30 1.01 5.84 0.47
C GLN A 30 -0.49 5.87 0.75
N MET A 31 -0.89 6.03 2.02
CA MET A 31 -2.30 6.22 2.40
C MET A 31 -2.91 7.49 1.80
N THR A 32 -2.14 8.59 1.70
CA THR A 32 -2.64 9.85 1.10
C THR A 32 -2.85 9.79 -0.41
N LYS A 33 -2.32 8.77 -1.12
CA LYS A 33 -2.60 8.55 -2.55
C LYS A 33 -3.99 7.96 -2.78
N VAL A 34 -4.63 7.41 -1.74
CA VAL A 34 -6.00 6.89 -1.83
C VAL A 34 -6.99 8.06 -1.91
N SER A 35 -7.84 8.06 -2.93
CA SER A 35 -8.75 9.16 -3.26
C SER A 35 -9.69 9.56 -2.10
N TRP A 36 -10.13 8.59 -1.29
CA TRP A 36 -10.98 8.82 -0.11
C TRP A 36 -10.30 9.62 1.02
N VAL A 37 -8.97 9.58 1.04
CA VAL A 37 -8.12 10.17 2.10
C VAL A 37 -7.62 11.57 1.71
N ARG A 38 -7.64 11.87 0.40
CA ARG A 38 -7.15 13.12 -0.19
C ARG A 38 -7.87 14.38 0.32
N GLY A 39 -9.11 14.26 0.80
CA GLY A 39 -9.88 15.36 1.41
C GLY A 39 -9.63 15.61 2.91
N LYS A 40 -8.90 14.72 3.60
CA LYS A 40 -8.60 14.82 5.05
C LYS A 40 -7.12 15.07 5.35
N THR A 41 -6.41 15.65 4.39
CA THR A 41 -4.94 15.88 4.43
C THR A 41 -4.48 16.64 5.67
N GLU A 42 -5.25 17.62 6.16
CA GLU A 42 -4.91 18.37 7.37
C GLU A 42 -4.95 17.52 8.65
N LYS A 43 -5.97 16.66 8.80
CA LYS A 43 -6.08 15.72 9.93
C LYS A 43 -4.96 14.68 9.91
N ILE A 44 -4.53 14.26 8.72
CA ILE A 44 -3.45 13.28 8.57
C ILE A 44 -2.09 13.91 8.81
N ALA A 45 -1.89 15.15 8.37
CA ALA A 45 -0.67 15.91 8.66
C ALA A 45 -0.51 16.15 10.16
N THR A 46 -1.59 16.46 10.87
CA THR A 46 -1.58 16.60 12.34
C THR A 46 -1.33 15.27 13.05
N TRP A 47 -1.93 14.16 12.60
CA TRP A 47 -1.62 12.83 13.11
C TRP A 47 -0.16 12.43 12.90
N ARG A 48 0.40 12.69 11.70
CA ARG A 48 1.82 12.48 11.41
C ARG A 48 2.70 13.29 12.36
N ARG A 49 2.35 14.56 12.57
CA ARG A 49 3.11 15.46 13.46
C ARG A 49 3.04 14.99 14.92
N ASN A 50 1.89 14.52 15.38
CA ASN A 50 1.73 13.97 16.73
C ASN A 50 2.50 12.66 16.91
N ILE A 51 2.41 11.73 15.96
CA ILE A 51 3.17 10.46 16.00
C ILE A 51 4.67 10.75 16.00
N SER A 52 5.13 11.63 15.10
CA SER A 52 6.56 11.99 15.01
C SER A 52 7.04 12.69 16.29
N ARG A 53 6.23 13.58 16.85
CA ARG A 53 6.52 14.26 18.12
C ARG A 53 6.57 13.26 19.28
N LEU A 54 5.61 12.33 19.36
CA LEU A 54 5.59 11.29 20.38
C LEU A 54 6.81 10.38 20.25
N LEU A 55 7.18 9.97 19.03
CA LEU A 55 8.41 9.22 18.74
C LEU A 55 9.66 9.96 19.23
N MET A 56 9.78 11.27 18.94
CA MET A 56 10.90 12.10 19.37
C MET A 56 10.95 12.23 20.90
N PHE A 57 9.79 12.44 21.56
CA PHE A 57 9.72 12.50 23.02
C PHE A 57 10.15 11.18 23.66
N THR A 58 9.64 10.05 23.16
CA THR A 58 10.04 8.73 23.64
C THR A 58 11.53 8.47 23.41
N CYS A 59 12.07 8.86 22.24
CA CYS A 59 13.49 8.75 21.95
C CYS A 59 14.32 9.56 22.93
N GLY A 60 13.97 10.83 23.17
CA GLY A 60 14.68 11.68 24.13
C GLY A 60 14.63 11.12 25.54
N ALA A 61 13.47 10.66 26.00
CA ALA A 61 13.31 10.03 27.31
C ALA A 61 14.17 8.76 27.44
N LEU A 62 14.18 7.90 26.41
CA LEU A 62 15.03 6.70 26.36
C LEU A 62 16.52 7.04 26.36
N CYS A 63 16.96 8.05 25.60
CA CYS A 63 18.36 8.48 25.60
C CYS A 63 18.79 9.00 26.98
N ILE A 64 17.95 9.80 27.65
CA ILE A 64 18.22 10.26 29.02
C ILE A 64 18.31 9.08 29.98
N LEU A 65 17.40 8.10 29.85
CA LEU A 65 17.40 6.90 30.68
C LEU A 65 18.66 6.06 30.48
N VAL A 66 19.07 5.82 29.23
CA VAL A 66 20.30 5.09 28.89
C VAL A 66 21.53 5.80 29.45
N VAL A 67 21.64 7.12 29.27
CA VAL A 67 22.74 7.91 29.83
C VAL A 67 22.72 7.89 31.36
N GLY A 68 21.54 7.95 31.98
CA GLY A 68 21.39 7.91 33.43
C GLY A 68 21.77 6.56 34.04
N VAL A 69 21.30 5.45 33.44
CA VAL A 69 21.62 4.09 33.88
C VAL A 69 23.12 3.81 33.67
N ASN A 70 23.65 4.09 32.49
CA ASN A 70 25.08 3.88 32.21
C ASN A 70 25.95 4.80 33.08
N GLY A 71 25.51 6.04 33.34
CA GLY A 71 26.18 6.96 34.27
C GLY A 71 26.21 6.45 35.71
N MET A 72 25.13 5.84 36.19
CA MET A 72 25.07 5.21 37.51
C MET A 72 26.01 4.00 37.61
N VAL A 73 26.08 3.16 36.57
CA VAL A 73 26.99 2.01 36.49
C VAL A 73 28.46 2.45 36.50
N ILE A 74 28.79 3.51 35.76
CA ILE A 74 30.12 4.13 35.77
C ILE A 74 30.46 4.70 37.16
N TYR A 75 29.50 5.35 37.83
CA TYR A 75 29.68 5.88 39.18
C TYR A 75 29.95 4.78 40.21
N GLN A 76 29.31 3.61 40.05
CA GLN A 76 29.57 2.42 40.87
C GLN A 76 30.87 1.69 40.51
N ARG A 77 31.66 2.21 39.57
CA ARG A 77 32.90 1.62 39.02
C ARG A 77 32.73 0.23 38.42
N GLN A 78 31.52 -0.14 38.02
CA GLN A 78 31.26 -1.36 37.26
C GLN A 78 31.49 -1.10 35.78
N SER A 79 31.89 -2.13 35.04
CA SER A 79 32.06 -2.01 33.58
C SER A 79 30.68 -1.97 32.91
N VAL A 80 30.46 -0.98 32.03
CA VAL A 80 29.16 -0.84 31.33
C VAL A 80 28.96 -2.02 30.37
N GLN A 81 30.05 -2.55 29.84
CA GLN A 81 30.04 -3.68 28.93
C GLN A 81 29.55 -4.98 29.60
N GLU A 82 30.01 -5.31 30.81
CA GLU A 82 29.52 -6.50 31.52
C GLU A 82 28.05 -6.35 31.92
N PHE A 83 27.66 -5.16 32.36
CA PHE A 83 26.26 -4.87 32.68
C PHE A 83 25.35 -5.05 31.45
N GLN A 84 25.74 -4.50 30.29
CA GLN A 84 24.99 -4.63 29.04
C GLN A 84 24.95 -6.08 28.54
N LEU A 85 26.05 -6.82 28.60
CA LEU A 85 26.08 -8.23 28.20
C LEU A 85 25.17 -9.05 29.11
N ASN A 86 25.20 -8.80 30.42
CA ASN A 86 24.34 -9.50 31.36
C ASN A 86 22.85 -9.16 31.12
N LEU A 87 22.55 -7.90 30.77
CA LEU A 87 21.21 -7.50 30.35
C LEU A 87 20.80 -8.20 29.04
N LEU A 88 21.71 -8.32 28.08
CA LEU A 88 21.47 -8.98 26.80
C LEU A 88 21.21 -10.48 26.97
N TYR A 89 21.96 -11.13 27.86
CA TYR A 89 21.78 -12.54 28.23
C TYR A 89 20.54 -12.78 29.10
N SER A 90 20.07 -11.78 29.85
CA SER A 90 18.82 -11.87 30.60
C SER A 90 17.58 -11.91 29.70
N ILE A 91 17.71 -11.44 28.46
CA ILE A 91 16.64 -11.51 27.45
C ILE A 91 16.67 -12.92 26.84
N PRO A 92 15.55 -13.67 26.88
CA PRO A 92 15.52 -15.03 26.36
C PRO A 92 15.88 -15.06 24.86
N PRO A 93 16.69 -16.03 24.40
CA PRO A 93 17.13 -16.12 23.01
C PRO A 93 15.95 -16.23 22.02
N GLN A 94 14.81 -16.77 22.46
CA GLN A 94 13.56 -16.79 21.69
C GLN A 94 13.09 -15.39 21.29
N PHE A 95 13.30 -14.37 22.12
CA PHE A 95 12.95 -12.99 21.77
C PHE A 95 13.75 -12.51 20.55
N TRP A 96 15.07 -12.71 20.57
CA TRP A 96 15.96 -12.34 19.46
C TRP A 96 15.60 -13.07 18.16
N LEU A 97 15.32 -14.37 18.24
CA LEU A 97 14.86 -15.16 17.10
C LEU A 97 13.50 -14.67 16.57
N THR A 98 12.58 -14.27 17.46
CA THR A 98 11.27 -13.76 17.06
C THR A 98 11.39 -12.42 16.35
N VAL A 99 12.22 -11.50 16.86
CA VAL A 99 12.46 -10.20 16.22
C VAL A 99 13.17 -10.38 14.87
N ALA A 100 14.19 -11.24 14.81
CA ALA A 100 14.92 -11.50 13.57
C ALA A 100 14.01 -12.12 12.50
N THR A 101 13.17 -13.10 12.87
CA THR A 101 12.22 -13.71 11.93
C THR A 101 11.15 -12.72 11.47
N ALA A 102 10.63 -11.88 12.36
CA ALA A 102 9.68 -10.81 12.01
C ALA A 102 10.27 -9.81 11.00
N ILE A 103 11.50 -9.35 11.22
CA ILE A 103 12.20 -8.45 10.30
C ILE A 103 12.39 -9.12 8.93
N LEU A 104 12.87 -10.36 8.92
CA LEU A 104 13.11 -11.12 7.70
C LEU A 104 11.82 -11.36 6.90
N GLN A 105 10.73 -11.77 7.56
CA GLN A 105 9.42 -11.94 6.94
C GLN A 105 8.90 -10.63 6.33
N THR A 106 9.07 -9.51 7.05
CA THR A 106 8.69 -8.18 6.58
C THR A 106 9.46 -7.80 5.31
N ILE A 107 10.78 -8.00 5.29
CA ILE A 107 11.63 -7.71 4.13
C ILE A 107 11.22 -8.58 2.93
N ILE A 108 11.09 -9.90 3.14
CA ILE A 108 10.71 -10.84 2.08
C ILE A 108 9.35 -10.46 1.48
N LEU A 109 8.37 -10.13 2.32
CA LEU A 109 7.04 -9.73 1.87
C LEU A 109 7.09 -8.46 1.01
N LEU A 110 7.85 -7.44 1.43
CA LEU A 110 7.99 -6.19 0.68
C LEU A 110 8.69 -6.40 -0.67
N VAL A 111 9.70 -7.25 -0.72
CA VAL A 111 10.38 -7.64 -1.97
C VAL A 111 9.40 -8.38 -2.89
N LEU A 112 8.64 -9.33 -2.36
CA LEU A 112 7.64 -10.09 -3.10
C LEU A 112 6.58 -9.18 -3.73
N VAL A 113 6.10 -8.20 -2.97
CA VAL A 113 5.12 -7.21 -3.43
C VAL A 113 5.68 -6.36 -4.56
N LYS A 114 6.93 -5.90 -4.42
CA LYS A 114 7.62 -5.11 -5.45
C LYS A 114 7.79 -5.88 -6.76
N ILE A 115 8.00 -7.20 -6.69
CA ILE A 115 8.12 -8.08 -7.87
C ILE A 115 6.73 -8.42 -8.46
N SER A 116 5.72 -8.60 -7.61
CA SER A 116 4.37 -8.99 -8.05
C SER A 116 3.63 -7.85 -8.77
N LEU A 117 3.78 -6.61 -8.32
CA LEU A 117 3.13 -5.44 -8.92
C LEU A 117 3.36 -5.27 -10.43
N PRO A 118 4.61 -5.30 -10.96
CA PRO A 118 4.84 -5.17 -12.40
C PRO A 118 4.25 -6.33 -13.20
N VAL A 119 4.24 -7.55 -12.66
CA VAL A 119 3.61 -8.71 -13.31
C VAL A 119 2.10 -8.51 -13.39
N LEU A 120 1.49 -8.05 -12.31
CA LEU A 120 0.06 -7.74 -12.27
C LEU A 120 -0.31 -6.62 -13.23
N HIS A 121 0.48 -5.54 -13.26
CA HIS A 121 0.29 -4.43 -14.20
C HIS A 121 0.32 -4.91 -15.64
N ARG A 122 1.28 -5.77 -15.99
CA ARG A 122 1.38 -6.36 -17.32
C ARG A 122 0.14 -7.18 -17.70
N GLY A 123 -0.39 -7.96 -16.77
CA GLY A 123 -1.62 -8.73 -17.00
C GLY A 123 -2.86 -7.86 -17.19
N VAL A 124 -2.97 -6.77 -16.42
CA VAL A 124 -4.06 -5.79 -16.56
C VAL A 124 -3.94 -5.03 -17.89
N ASP A 125 -2.73 -4.61 -18.27
CA ASP A 125 -2.48 -3.91 -19.54
C ASP A 125 -2.80 -4.84 -20.74
N TRP A 126 -2.39 -6.12 -20.68
CA TRP A 126 -2.75 -7.13 -21.70
C TRP A 126 -4.27 -7.34 -21.81
N ALA A 127 -4.97 -7.41 -20.68
CA ALA A 127 -6.43 -7.55 -20.67
C ALA A 127 -7.13 -6.29 -21.22
N CYS A 128 -6.57 -5.10 -20.97
CA CYS A 128 -7.05 -3.84 -21.55
C CYS A 128 -6.92 -3.84 -23.08
N GLU A 129 -5.73 -4.19 -23.60
CA GLU A 129 -5.51 -4.30 -25.04
C GLU A 129 -6.44 -5.33 -25.68
N ARG A 130 -6.68 -6.47 -25.00
CA ARG A 130 -7.60 -7.49 -25.51
C ARG A 130 -9.05 -7.01 -25.56
N ALA A 131 -9.48 -6.22 -24.58
CA ALA A 131 -10.83 -5.67 -24.50
C ALA A 131 -11.07 -4.57 -25.55
N GLN A 132 -10.10 -3.66 -25.75
CA GLN A 132 -10.18 -2.61 -26.77
C GLN A 132 -10.24 -3.21 -28.19
N ASN A 133 -9.41 -4.21 -28.47
CA ASN A 133 -9.38 -4.88 -29.77
C ASN A 133 -10.58 -5.83 -30.03
N PHE A 134 -11.54 -5.97 -29.11
CA PHE A 134 -12.66 -6.91 -29.28
C PHE A 134 -13.80 -6.33 -30.13
N ASP A 135 -14.04 -5.03 -30.05
CA ASP A 135 -15.24 -4.41 -30.65
C ASP A 135 -14.96 -3.58 -31.93
N ASP A 136 -13.69 -3.32 -32.29
CA ASP A 136 -13.30 -2.47 -33.45
C ASP A 136 -14.01 -1.09 -33.44
N ILE A 137 -14.30 -0.56 -32.25
CA ILE A 137 -15.02 0.72 -32.05
C ILE A 137 -14.08 1.67 -31.30
N PRO A 138 -13.40 2.60 -32.01
CA PRO A 138 -12.40 3.48 -31.41
C PRO A 138 -12.98 4.48 -30.39
N GLU A 139 -14.28 4.76 -30.44
CA GLU A 139 -14.95 5.64 -29.46
C GLU A 139 -15.08 4.99 -28.06
N ASN A 140 -15.10 3.65 -27.97
CA ASN A 140 -15.22 2.92 -26.71
C ASN A 140 -13.85 2.66 -26.03
N ASP A 141 -12.76 2.73 -26.79
CA ASP A 141 -11.41 2.43 -26.30
C ASP A 141 -11.00 3.33 -25.13
N GLN A 142 -11.49 4.58 -25.11
CA GLN A 142 -11.22 5.55 -24.06
C GLN A 142 -11.92 5.17 -22.73
N SER A 143 -13.19 4.76 -22.78
CA SER A 143 -13.97 4.33 -21.61
C SER A 143 -13.39 3.03 -21.01
N ILE A 144 -13.03 2.06 -21.86
CA ILE A 144 -12.36 0.82 -21.44
C ILE A 144 -11.02 1.14 -20.75
N GLY A 145 -10.16 1.95 -21.37
CA GLY A 145 -8.86 2.31 -20.83
C GLY A 145 -8.95 3.00 -19.45
N PHE A 146 -9.97 3.83 -19.24
CA PHE A 146 -10.19 4.49 -17.95
C PHE A 146 -10.54 3.49 -16.83
N VAL A 147 -11.38 2.49 -17.10
CA VAL A 147 -11.73 1.45 -16.13
C VAL A 147 -10.53 0.58 -15.77
N PHE A 148 -9.74 0.15 -16.75
CA PHE A 148 -8.54 -0.66 -16.51
C PHE A 148 -7.43 0.12 -15.76
N SER A 149 -7.25 1.41 -16.06
CA SER A 149 -6.36 2.29 -15.30
C SER A 149 -6.82 2.46 -13.84
N TRP A 150 -8.12 2.62 -13.63
CA TRP A 150 -8.70 2.67 -12.29
C TRP A 150 -8.48 1.34 -11.53
N LEU A 151 -8.71 0.20 -12.19
CA LEU A 151 -8.48 -1.14 -11.64
C LEU A 151 -7.01 -1.34 -11.24
N LYS A 152 -6.06 -0.93 -12.10
CA LYS A 152 -4.62 -1.00 -11.83
C LYS A 152 -4.24 -0.23 -10.56
N ASN A 153 -4.77 0.99 -10.41
CA ASN A 153 -4.56 1.81 -9.22
C ASN A 153 -5.20 1.20 -7.97
N PHE A 154 -6.43 0.68 -8.10
CA PHE A 154 -7.12 -0.02 -7.02
C PHE A 154 -6.33 -1.23 -6.53
N LEU A 155 -5.91 -2.11 -7.43
CA LEU A 155 -5.11 -3.31 -7.11
C LEU A 155 -3.79 -2.94 -6.45
N THR A 156 -3.10 -1.93 -6.98
CA THR A 156 -1.83 -1.46 -6.42
C THR A 156 -2.00 -0.98 -4.98
N ASN A 157 -3.02 -0.15 -4.73
CA ASN A 157 -3.29 0.36 -3.38
C ASN A 157 -3.73 -0.76 -2.43
N SER A 158 -4.57 -1.69 -2.88
CA SER A 158 -5.02 -2.85 -2.10
C SER A 158 -3.85 -3.74 -1.68
N ILE A 159 -2.94 -4.04 -2.61
CA ILE A 159 -1.74 -4.84 -2.33
C ILE A 159 -0.88 -4.14 -1.28
N TRP A 160 -0.59 -2.85 -1.45
CA TRP A 160 0.21 -2.10 -0.47
C TRP A 160 -0.43 -2.03 0.91
N LEU A 161 -1.74 -1.83 1.00
CA LEU A 161 -2.47 -1.84 2.28
C LEU A 161 -2.45 -3.22 2.94
N LEU A 162 -2.60 -4.29 2.15
CA LEU A 162 -2.49 -5.66 2.62
C LEU A 162 -1.09 -5.95 3.16
N SER A 163 -0.05 -5.57 2.40
CA SER A 163 1.35 -5.74 2.84
C SER A 163 1.61 -5.01 4.15
N PHE A 164 1.16 -3.76 4.26
CA PHE A 164 1.30 -2.99 5.49
C PHE A 164 0.62 -3.66 6.70
N THR A 165 -0.56 -4.24 6.47
CA THR A 165 -1.30 -4.98 7.52
C THR A 165 -0.58 -6.25 7.94
N LEU A 166 -0.01 -7.00 7.01
CA LEU A 166 0.78 -8.20 7.31
C LEU A 166 2.10 -7.86 8.02
N CYS A 167 2.79 -6.78 7.61
CA CYS A 167 3.97 -6.29 8.32
C CYS A 167 3.64 -5.92 9.78
N SER A 168 2.47 -5.33 10.04
CA SER A 168 1.98 -5.04 11.39
C SER A 168 1.80 -6.31 12.23
N GLN A 169 1.37 -7.42 11.61
CA GLN A 169 1.23 -8.71 12.28
C GLN A 169 2.58 -9.33 12.61
N PHE A 170 3.55 -9.29 11.69
CA PHE A 170 4.88 -9.85 11.92
C PHE A 170 5.63 -9.12 13.03
N ILE A 171 5.51 -7.80 13.11
CA ILE A 171 6.11 -6.97 14.17
C ILE A 171 5.37 -7.15 15.52
N GLN A 172 4.29 -7.95 15.56
CA GLN A 172 3.47 -8.20 16.74
C GLN A 172 2.93 -6.90 17.37
N LEU A 173 2.52 -5.95 16.52
CA LEU A 173 1.85 -4.75 17.01
C LEU A 173 0.57 -5.12 17.78
N PRO A 174 0.16 -4.29 18.76
CA PRO A 174 -1.01 -4.55 19.59
C PRO A 174 -2.23 -4.95 18.75
N ALA A 175 -2.98 -5.97 19.19
CA ALA A 175 -4.10 -6.53 18.43
C ALA A 175 -5.13 -5.47 18.01
N LEU A 176 -5.32 -4.42 18.83
CA LEU A 176 -6.15 -3.24 18.51
C LEU A 176 -5.73 -2.54 17.22
N ALA A 177 -4.43 -2.33 17.00
CA ALA A 177 -3.90 -1.67 15.81
C ALA A 177 -4.09 -2.54 14.57
N THR A 178 -3.73 -3.83 14.67
CA THR A 178 -3.82 -4.81 13.59
C THR A 178 -5.27 -5.07 13.16
N ASN A 179 -6.21 -5.19 14.11
CA ASN A 179 -7.62 -5.39 13.79
C ASN A 179 -8.24 -4.17 13.12
N SER A 180 -7.89 -2.97 13.57
CA SER A 180 -8.37 -1.72 12.96
C SER A 180 -7.89 -1.58 11.52
N LEU A 181 -6.64 -1.97 11.25
CA LEU A 181 -6.07 -2.02 9.90
C LEU A 181 -6.81 -3.01 8.99
N LEU A 182 -7.11 -4.22 9.48
CA LEU A 182 -7.88 -5.22 8.74
C LEU A 182 -9.31 -4.75 8.43
N ILE A 183 -9.98 -4.12 9.39
CA ILE A 183 -11.32 -3.57 9.19
C ILE A 183 -11.29 -2.47 8.11
N GLY A 184 -10.31 -1.56 8.19
CA GLY A 184 -10.13 -0.50 7.19
C GLY A 184 -9.87 -1.06 5.79
N LEU A 185 -9.03 -2.10 5.68
CA LEU A 185 -8.78 -2.78 4.41
C LEU A 185 -10.05 -3.41 3.84
N LYS A 186 -10.85 -4.10 4.66
CA LYS A 186 -12.12 -4.69 4.23
C LYS A 186 -13.08 -3.64 3.67
N ILE A 187 -13.27 -2.54 4.39
CA ILE A 187 -14.13 -1.43 3.96
C ILE A 187 -13.66 -0.88 2.61
N TYR A 188 -12.34 -0.66 2.47
CA TYR A 188 -11.76 -0.15 1.23
C TYR A 188 -12.02 -1.08 0.04
N ILE A 189 -11.81 -2.38 0.22
CA ILE A 189 -12.05 -3.38 -0.83
C ILE A 189 -13.54 -3.42 -1.20
N THR A 190 -14.44 -3.47 -0.22
CA THR A 190 -15.89 -3.51 -0.47
C THR A 190 -16.38 -2.28 -1.25
N ILE A 191 -15.98 -1.07 -0.82
CA ILE A 191 -16.38 0.17 -1.51
C ILE A 191 -15.81 0.21 -2.94
N SER A 192 -14.55 -0.17 -3.09
CA SER A 192 -13.89 -0.12 -4.39
C SER A 192 -14.47 -1.13 -5.39
N ILE A 193 -14.82 -2.35 -4.93
CA ILE A 193 -15.51 -3.32 -5.77
C ILE A 193 -16.87 -2.76 -6.22
N GLY A 194 -17.63 -2.15 -5.31
CA GLY A 194 -18.91 -1.50 -5.68
C GLY A 194 -18.72 -0.40 -6.73
N LEU A 195 -17.68 0.42 -6.61
CA LEU A 195 -17.39 1.48 -7.57
C LEU A 195 -16.91 0.94 -8.93
N LEU A 196 -16.17 -0.19 -8.92
CA LEU A 196 -15.79 -0.90 -10.13
C LEU A 196 -17.03 -1.37 -10.90
N PHE A 197 -18.01 -1.97 -10.20
CA PHE A 197 -19.25 -2.45 -10.83
C PHE A 197 -20.02 -1.33 -11.54
N VAL A 198 -20.18 -0.17 -10.89
CA VAL A 198 -20.87 0.98 -11.49
C VAL A 198 -20.15 1.44 -12.76
N LYS A 199 -18.82 1.58 -12.71
CA LYS A 199 -18.02 2.00 -13.88
C LYS A 199 -18.07 0.99 -15.02
N SER A 200 -18.11 -0.31 -14.71
CA SER A 200 -18.23 -1.34 -15.74
C SER A 200 -19.58 -1.29 -16.44
N ILE A 201 -20.66 -0.91 -15.74
CA ILE A 201 -21.98 -0.73 -16.36
C ILE A 201 -21.94 0.43 -17.36
N ASP A 202 -21.31 1.55 -17.01
CA ASP A 202 -21.15 2.70 -17.92
C ASP A 202 -20.45 2.28 -19.22
N VAL A 203 -19.36 1.51 -19.13
CA VAL A 203 -18.66 0.96 -20.31
C VAL A 203 -19.57 0.05 -21.14
N VAL A 204 -20.35 -0.83 -20.50
CA VAL A 204 -21.27 -1.72 -21.22
C VAL A 204 -22.36 -0.93 -21.95
N ILE A 205 -22.86 0.15 -21.34
CA ILE A 205 -23.83 1.05 -21.96
C ILE A 205 -23.18 1.76 -23.16
N ASP A 206 -21.98 2.31 -23.00
CA ASP A 206 -21.24 2.97 -24.09
C ASP A 206 -20.97 2.00 -25.25
N THR A 207 -20.55 0.75 -24.95
CA THR A 207 -20.36 -0.30 -25.97
C THR A 207 -21.66 -0.60 -26.71
N LEU A 208 -22.77 -0.79 -25.98
CA LEU A 208 -24.07 -1.10 -26.55
C LEU A 208 -24.59 0.04 -27.42
N ASP A 209 -24.42 1.28 -26.99
CA ASP A 209 -24.81 2.47 -27.75
C ASP A 209 -23.98 2.59 -29.04
N ALA A 210 -22.67 2.42 -28.95
CA ALA A 210 -21.80 2.46 -30.12
C ALA A 210 -22.09 1.33 -31.13
N ILE A 211 -22.37 0.11 -30.65
CA ILE A 211 -22.83 -1.01 -31.51
C ILE A 211 -24.20 -0.69 -32.13
N SER A 212 -25.11 -0.08 -31.38
CA SER A 212 -26.43 0.33 -31.87
C SER A 212 -26.31 1.38 -32.97
N ILE A 213 -25.44 2.38 -32.81
CA ILE A 213 -25.15 3.38 -33.84
C ILE A 213 -24.53 2.73 -35.08
N LYS A 214 -23.50 1.89 -34.91
CA LYS A 214 -22.84 1.14 -35.99
C LYS A 214 -23.85 0.30 -36.78
N ASN A 215 -24.72 -0.44 -36.10
CA ASN A 215 -25.72 -1.29 -36.74
C ASN A 215 -26.91 -0.51 -37.31
N SER A 216 -27.34 0.61 -36.71
CA SER A 216 -28.39 1.45 -37.28
C SER A 216 -27.92 2.21 -38.51
N SER A 217 -26.64 2.61 -38.58
CA SER A 217 -26.02 3.17 -39.79
C SER A 217 -25.98 2.16 -40.96
N ASN A 218 -26.08 0.87 -40.64
CA ASN A 218 -26.24 -0.20 -41.61
C ASN A 218 -27.66 -0.25 -42.21
N GLN A 219 -28.56 0.69 -41.88
CA GLN A 219 -29.77 1.00 -42.68
C GLN A 219 -29.45 1.34 -44.14
N LYS A 220 -28.20 1.66 -44.48
CA LYS A 220 -27.71 1.65 -45.86
C LYS A 220 -27.91 0.31 -46.58
N LEU A 221 -27.94 -0.83 -45.88
CA LEU A 221 -28.32 -2.14 -46.45
C LEU A 221 -29.82 -2.24 -46.75
N LEU A 222 -30.66 -1.58 -45.97
CA LEU A 222 -32.10 -1.52 -46.25
C LEU A 222 -32.38 -0.59 -47.44
N GLU A 223 -31.65 0.52 -47.55
CA GLU A 223 -31.59 1.36 -48.76
C GLU A 223 -31.02 0.60 -49.96
N PHE A 224 -29.99 -0.23 -49.76
CA PHE A 224 -29.44 -1.11 -50.81
C PHE A 224 -30.50 -2.14 -51.23
N TYR A 225 -31.15 -2.80 -50.29
CA TYR A 225 -32.23 -3.75 -50.57
C TYR A 225 -33.38 -3.07 -51.32
N GLN A 226 -33.87 -1.91 -50.86
CA GLN A 226 -34.89 -1.13 -51.58
C GLN A 226 -34.42 -0.70 -52.98
N ARG A 227 -33.14 -0.33 -53.13
CA ARG A 227 -32.55 0.08 -54.41
C ARG A 227 -32.31 -1.09 -55.37
N PHE A 228 -32.17 -2.32 -54.88
CA PHE A 228 -31.97 -3.51 -55.73
C PHE A 228 -33.18 -4.44 -55.81
N HIS A 229 -34.23 -4.21 -55.01
CA HIS A 229 -35.47 -5.01 -55.03
C HIS A 229 -36.18 -4.98 -56.40
N HIS A 230 -36.03 -3.90 -57.17
CA HIS A 230 -36.61 -3.79 -58.52
C HIS A 230 -35.87 -4.62 -59.60
N LEU A 231 -34.73 -5.23 -59.26
CA LEU A 231 -33.90 -6.05 -60.16
C LEU A 231 -34.00 -7.55 -59.87
N VAL A 232 -34.77 -7.95 -58.84
CA VAL A 232 -35.03 -9.36 -58.53
C VAL A 232 -36.36 -9.74 -59.18
N PRO A 233 -36.35 -10.55 -60.26
CA PRO A 233 -37.59 -11.04 -60.86
C PRO A 233 -38.24 -12.03 -59.89
N MET A 234 -39.57 -11.92 -59.73
CA MET A 234 -40.39 -12.90 -58.99
C MET A 234 -40.39 -14.27 -59.68
#